data_AF-A0A2G7ELA3-F1
#
_entry.id   AF-A0A2G7ELA3-F1
#
_cell.length_a   1.000
_cell.length_b   1.000
_cell.length_c   1.000
_cell.angle_alpha   90.00
_cell.angle_beta   90.00
_cell.angle_gamma   90.00
#
_symmetry.space_group_name_H-M   'P 1'
#
loop_
_entity.id
_entity.type
_entity.pdbx_description
1 polymer ?
#
loop_
_entity_poly.entity_id
_entity_poly.type
_entity_poly.pdbx_seq_one_letter_code
_entity_poly.pdbx_strand_id
1 'polypeptide(L)'
;MIGALIAITVCLGMAIVILHDIPSVPKSSPPQMHFSCGSTAVGARTAGCQFDLTTFTWAGQFPVNETFARTGDFDQLYTTMRYHVVHCAYAWRKLHRSLFGGDLSGIDGYIASIHHTEHCLGMMLEHGDWDRLPGVGVTKFASCGQGVLKEKSQHGWFRMMDGEKVYTLPTHV
;
A
#
# COMPACT_ATOMS: atom_id res chain seq x y z
N MET A 1 49.98 21.64 31.33
CA MET A 1 49.27 20.43 31.81
C MET A 1 47.87 20.73 32.35
N ILE A 2 47.70 21.65 33.31
CA ILE A 2 46.39 21.96 33.94
C ILE A 2 45.26 22.25 32.92
N GLY A 3 45.51 23.08 31.89
CA GLY A 3 44.49 23.43 30.89
C GLY A 3 43.94 22.23 30.07
N ALA A 4 44.75 21.17 29.87
CA ALA A 4 44.29 19.97 29.17
C ALA A 4 43.34 19.13 30.02
N LEU A 5 43.59 19.05 31.33
CA LEU A 5 42.70 18.36 32.29
C LEU A 5 41.32 19.03 32.37
N ILE A 6 41.28 20.37 32.37
CA ILE A 6 40.02 21.14 32.39
C ILE A 6 39.23 20.96 31.09
N ALA A 7 39.90 20.95 29.93
CA ALA A 7 39.23 20.69 28.65
C ALA A 7 38.60 19.29 28.61
N ILE A 8 39.31 18.26 29.09
CA ILE A 8 38.82 16.88 29.12
C ILE A 8 37.60 16.73 30.04
N THR A 9 37.60 17.33 31.24
CA THR A 9 36.45 17.24 32.15
C THR A 9 35.23 18.00 31.64
N VAL A 10 35.41 19.15 30.98
CA VAL A 10 34.30 19.88 30.33
C VAL A 10 33.72 19.08 29.15
N CYS A 11 34.56 18.48 28.30
CA CYS A 11 34.10 17.65 27.19
C CYS A 11 33.34 16.39 27.67
N LEU A 12 33.83 15.71 28.72
CA LEU A 12 33.14 14.56 29.32
C LEU A 12 31.82 14.96 29.98
N GLY A 13 31.78 16.08 30.71
CA GLY A 13 30.55 16.61 31.31
C GLY A 13 29.48 16.95 30.26
N MET A 14 29.87 17.64 29.19
CA MET A 14 28.99 17.97 28.06
C MET A 14 28.45 16.70 27.39
N ALA A 15 29.29 15.67 27.18
CA ALA A 15 28.86 14.41 26.60
C ALA A 15 27.85 13.66 27.49
N ILE A 16 28.03 13.68 28.82
CA ILE A 16 27.10 13.05 29.77
C ILE A 16 25.74 13.76 29.75
N VAL A 17 25.71 15.10 29.73
CA VAL A 17 24.47 15.88 29.61
C VAL A 17 23.75 15.55 28.30
N ILE A 18 24.45 15.56 27.17
CA ILE A 18 23.89 15.22 25.85
C ILE A 18 23.34 13.78 25.80
N LEU A 19 23.92 12.83 26.55
CA LEU A 19 23.46 11.45 26.62
C LEU A 19 22.29 11.24 27.59
N HIS A 20 22.17 12.03 28.66
CA HIS A 20 21.09 11.94 29.63
C HIS A 20 19.83 12.73 29.25
N ASP A 21 19.97 13.85 28.52
CA ASP A 21 18.84 14.67 28.06
C ASP A 21 18.22 14.20 26.74
N ILE A 22 18.62 13.03 26.19
CA ILE A 22 17.88 12.41 25.08
C ILE A 22 16.50 12.00 25.62
N PRO A 23 15.38 12.61 25.16
CA PRO A 23 14.07 12.22 25.63
C PRO A 23 13.82 10.77 25.25
N SER A 24 13.51 9.92 26.22
CA SER A 24 13.23 8.52 25.98
C SER A 24 11.98 8.40 25.12
N VAL A 25 12.19 8.15 23.82
CA VAL A 25 11.10 7.95 22.85
C VAL A 25 10.16 6.89 23.41
N PRO A 26 8.89 7.20 23.68
CA PRO A 26 7.96 6.23 24.24
C PRO A 26 7.93 5.00 23.33
N LYS A 27 8.14 3.81 23.92
CA LYS A 27 7.95 2.54 23.23
C LYS A 27 6.46 2.35 22.96
N SER A 28 5.95 3.02 21.93
CA SER A 28 4.64 2.74 21.38
C SER A 28 4.61 1.28 20.93
N SER A 29 3.48 0.62 21.20
CA SER A 29 3.19 -0.71 20.68
C SER A 29 3.41 -0.73 19.16
N PRO A 30 3.84 -1.86 18.56
CA PRO A 30 3.96 -1.96 17.11
C PRO A 30 2.68 -1.46 16.43
N PRO A 31 2.75 -0.53 15.46
CA PRO A 31 1.56 -0.05 14.77
C PRO A 31 0.86 -1.22 14.10
N GLN A 32 -0.28 -1.64 14.64
CA GLN A 32 -0.96 -2.82 14.14
C GLN A 32 -1.53 -2.52 12.75
N MET A 33 -1.19 -3.35 11.77
CA MET A 33 -1.94 -3.41 10.52
C MET A 33 -3.37 -3.83 10.86
N HIS A 34 -4.33 -2.98 10.52
CA HIS A 34 -5.74 -3.29 10.72
C HIS A 34 -6.40 -3.55 9.37
N PHE A 35 -6.89 -4.77 9.17
CA PHE A 35 -7.79 -5.12 8.06
C PHE A 35 -9.23 -4.79 8.48
N SER A 36 -9.52 -3.51 8.68
CA SER A 36 -10.81 -3.02 9.21
C SER A 36 -12.02 -3.28 8.30
N CYS A 37 -11.79 -3.48 6.99
CA CYS A 37 -12.85 -3.60 5.99
C CYS A 37 -13.43 -5.02 5.83
N GLY A 38 -13.06 -5.98 6.69
CA GLY A 38 -13.54 -7.36 6.59
C GLY A 38 -13.08 -8.08 5.31
N SER A 39 -13.92 -8.98 4.79
CA SER A 39 -13.62 -9.84 3.64
C SER A 39 -14.79 -10.03 2.67
N THR A 40 -15.83 -9.20 2.77
CA THR A 40 -16.97 -9.17 1.85
C THR A 40 -17.31 -7.73 1.51
N ALA A 41 -17.85 -7.49 0.32
CA ALA A 41 -18.20 -6.14 -0.13
C ALA A 41 -19.26 -5.49 0.79
N VAL A 42 -20.24 -6.28 1.27
CA VAL A 42 -21.21 -5.86 2.30
C VAL A 42 -20.51 -5.48 3.61
N GLY A 43 -19.62 -6.34 4.12
CA GLY A 43 -18.89 -6.10 5.36
C GLY A 43 -18.01 -4.85 5.30
N ALA A 44 -17.34 -4.61 4.18
CA ALA A 44 -16.55 -3.40 3.94
C ALA A 44 -17.40 -2.13 3.99
N ARG A 45 -18.57 -2.14 3.33
CA ARG A 45 -19.51 -1.00 3.36
C ARG A 45 -20.07 -0.77 4.77
N THR A 46 -20.42 -1.82 5.50
CA THR A 46 -20.87 -1.73 6.91
C THR A 46 -19.77 -1.20 7.84
N ALA A 47 -18.51 -1.50 7.56
CA ALA A 47 -17.34 -0.95 8.28
C ALA A 47 -16.99 0.49 7.87
N GLY A 48 -17.73 1.13 6.96
CA GLY A 48 -17.49 2.49 6.49
C GLY A 48 -16.36 2.61 5.45
N CYS A 49 -15.84 1.50 4.93
CA CYS A 49 -14.82 1.51 3.89
C CYS A 49 -15.41 1.87 2.51
N GLN A 50 -14.64 2.59 1.71
CA GLN A 50 -14.99 2.99 0.34
C GLN A 50 -14.18 2.19 -0.68
N PHE A 51 -14.83 1.78 -1.77
CA PHE A 51 -14.14 1.12 -2.89
C PHE A 51 -13.51 2.16 -3.83
N ASP A 52 -12.20 2.05 -4.06
CA ASP A 52 -11.46 2.97 -4.93
C ASP A 52 -11.57 2.57 -6.41
N LEU A 53 -12.52 3.17 -7.12
CA LEU A 53 -12.69 2.99 -8.57
C LEU A 53 -11.51 3.49 -9.41
N THR A 54 -10.59 4.30 -8.88
CA THR A 54 -9.37 4.68 -9.62
C THR A 54 -8.39 3.51 -9.76
N THR A 55 -8.78 2.34 -9.25
CA THR A 55 -8.14 1.05 -9.54
C THR A 55 -8.59 0.40 -10.85
N PHE A 56 -9.86 0.44 -11.30
CA PHE A 56 -10.32 -0.29 -12.52
C PHE A 56 -11.57 0.22 -13.30
N THR A 57 -11.45 0.40 -14.62
CA THR A 57 -12.40 0.14 -15.78
C THR A 57 -12.08 1.06 -16.98
N TRP A 58 -12.31 0.78 -18.26
CA TRP A 58 -13.23 -0.12 -19.00
C TRP A 58 -12.44 -0.93 -20.07
N ALA A 59 -12.93 -2.01 -20.67
CA ALA A 59 -14.30 -2.55 -20.74
C ALA A 59 -14.36 -4.10 -20.78
N GLY A 60 -15.58 -4.66 -20.64
CA GLY A 60 -15.96 -5.96 -21.20
C GLY A 60 -16.36 -7.05 -20.18
N GLN A 61 -17.15 -8.07 -20.55
CA GLN A 61 -17.92 -8.18 -21.80
C GLN A 61 -19.20 -7.33 -21.75
N PHE A 62 -20.02 -7.46 -20.71
CA PHE A 62 -21.16 -6.57 -20.48
C PHE A 62 -20.73 -5.31 -19.74
N PRO A 63 -21.27 -4.12 -20.07
CA PRO A 63 -20.99 -2.90 -19.34
C PRO A 63 -21.62 -2.97 -17.94
N VAL A 64 -20.79 -2.93 -16.90
CA VAL A 64 -21.26 -2.64 -15.54
C VAL A 64 -21.43 -1.13 -15.36
N ASN A 65 -22.49 -0.70 -14.68
CA ASN A 65 -22.66 0.73 -14.37
C ASN A 65 -21.74 1.14 -13.21
N GLU A 66 -21.48 2.44 -13.10
CA GLU A 66 -20.60 3.00 -12.07
C GLU A 66 -21.06 2.62 -10.65
N THR A 67 -22.37 2.65 -10.39
CA THR A 67 -22.95 2.30 -9.08
C THR A 67 -22.60 0.87 -8.68
N PHE A 68 -22.71 -0.10 -9.60
CA PHE A 68 -22.29 -1.48 -9.40
C PHE A 68 -20.78 -1.55 -9.18
N ALA A 69 -19.98 -0.91 -10.03
CA ALA A 69 -18.52 -0.96 -9.91
C ALA A 69 -18.03 -0.35 -8.58
N ARG A 70 -18.71 0.69 -8.04
CA ARG A 70 -18.44 1.25 -6.70
C ARG A 70 -18.81 0.34 -5.53
N THR A 71 -19.55 -0.75 -5.76
CA THR A 71 -19.87 -1.69 -4.68
C THR A 71 -18.67 -2.55 -4.28
N GLY A 72 -17.76 -2.87 -5.22
CA GLY A 72 -16.75 -3.92 -5.05
C GLY A 72 -17.33 -5.35 -4.99
N ASP A 73 -18.60 -5.55 -5.37
CA ASP A 73 -19.32 -6.83 -5.28
C ASP A 73 -19.11 -7.67 -6.55
N PHE A 74 -17.84 -7.96 -6.86
CA PHE A 74 -17.39 -8.76 -8.01
C PHE A 74 -16.00 -9.35 -7.74
N ASP A 75 -15.71 -10.51 -8.32
CA ASP A 75 -14.38 -11.13 -8.22
C ASP A 75 -13.36 -10.41 -9.12
N GLN A 76 -13.78 -10.11 -10.36
CA GLN A 76 -12.95 -9.46 -11.37
C GLN A 76 -13.74 -8.57 -12.34
N LEU A 77 -13.08 -7.54 -12.88
CA LEU A 77 -13.56 -6.69 -13.98
C LEU A 77 -12.48 -6.57 -15.05
N TYR A 78 -12.89 -6.52 -16.32
CA TYR A 78 -11.98 -6.30 -17.44
C TYR A 78 -11.84 -4.81 -17.76
N THR A 79 -10.62 -4.41 -18.10
CA THR A 79 -10.22 -3.08 -18.51
C THR A 79 -9.26 -3.16 -19.72
N THR A 80 -8.82 -2.03 -20.27
CA THR A 80 -7.69 -2.01 -21.22
C THR A 80 -6.36 -2.17 -20.47
N MET A 81 -5.37 -2.85 -21.05
CA MET A 81 -4.04 -2.93 -20.44
C MET A 81 -3.43 -1.53 -20.24
N ARG A 82 -3.66 -0.60 -21.18
CA ARG A 82 -3.27 0.82 -21.02
C ARG A 82 -3.89 1.46 -19.77
N TYR A 83 -5.15 1.19 -19.44
CA TYR A 83 -5.72 1.66 -18.17
C TYR A 83 -4.97 1.05 -16.97
N HIS A 84 -4.71 -0.26 -16.98
CA HIS A 84 -4.06 -0.97 -15.86
C HIS A 84 -2.68 -0.35 -15.57
N VAL A 85 -1.83 -0.19 -16.59
CA VAL A 85 -0.50 0.42 -16.45
C VAL A 85 -0.59 1.87 -15.95
N VAL A 86 -1.52 2.68 -16.48
CA VAL A 86 -1.73 4.06 -16.02
C VAL A 86 -2.17 4.09 -14.55
N HIS A 87 -3.11 3.24 -14.14
CA HIS A 87 -3.54 3.10 -12.75
C HIS A 87 -2.35 2.82 -11.82
N CYS A 88 -1.51 1.83 -12.13
CA CYS A 88 -0.36 1.47 -11.30
C CYS A 88 0.66 2.62 -11.20
N ALA A 89 0.90 3.35 -12.29
CA ALA A 89 1.75 4.55 -12.26
C ALA A 89 1.19 5.66 -11.34
N TYR A 90 -0.14 5.84 -11.28
CA TYR A 90 -0.77 6.74 -10.31
C TYR A 90 -0.68 6.21 -8.87
N ALA A 91 -0.72 4.89 -8.65
CA ALA A 91 -0.49 4.29 -7.33
C ALA A 91 0.94 4.54 -6.82
N TRP A 92 1.96 4.42 -7.67
CA TRP A 92 3.33 4.83 -7.35
C TRP A 92 3.46 6.33 -7.08
N ARG A 93 2.73 7.18 -7.82
CA ARG A 93 2.67 8.62 -7.55
C ARG A 93 2.03 8.93 -6.19
N LYS A 94 1.01 8.18 -5.78
CA LYS A 94 0.37 8.26 -4.45
C LYS A 94 1.38 7.86 -3.36
N LEU A 95 2.08 6.74 -3.54
CA LEU A 95 3.16 6.27 -2.66
C LEU A 95 4.24 7.35 -2.46
N HIS A 96 4.85 7.85 -3.54
CA HIS A 96 5.87 8.88 -3.45
C HIS A 96 5.37 10.17 -2.80
N ARG A 97 4.14 10.62 -3.10
CA ARG A 97 3.55 11.80 -2.47
C ARG A 97 3.37 11.64 -0.97
N SER A 98 2.90 10.48 -0.51
CA SER A 98 2.78 10.18 0.91
C SER A 98 4.14 10.08 1.61
N LEU A 99 5.12 9.40 1.00
CA LEU A 99 6.47 9.28 1.56
C LEU A 99 7.17 10.64 1.69
N PHE A 100 7.16 11.47 0.64
CA PHE A 100 7.82 12.78 0.66
C PHE A 100 7.00 13.88 1.37
N GLY A 101 5.68 13.73 1.46
CA GLY A 101 4.81 14.62 2.22
C GLY A 101 4.77 14.32 3.72
N GLY A 102 5.32 13.18 4.16
CA GLY A 102 5.28 12.73 5.56
C GLY A 102 3.92 12.17 6.02
N ASP A 103 2.86 12.31 5.23
CA ASP A 103 1.54 11.74 5.50
C ASP A 103 1.36 10.39 4.81
N LEU A 104 1.56 9.33 5.58
CA LEU A 104 1.41 7.95 5.15
C LEU A 104 -0.04 7.45 5.18
N SER A 105 -1.03 8.27 5.54
CA SER A 105 -2.46 7.88 5.54
C SER A 105 -2.99 7.53 4.14
N GLY A 106 -2.37 8.07 3.09
CA GLY A 106 -2.67 7.74 1.69
C GLY A 106 -2.14 6.39 1.22
N ILE A 107 -1.36 5.66 2.03
CA ILE A 107 -0.78 4.36 1.65
C ILE A 107 -1.59 3.24 2.30
N ASP A 108 -2.17 2.39 1.46
CA ASP A 108 -2.73 1.10 1.84
C ASP A 108 -1.71 -0.03 1.66
N GLY A 109 -2.01 -1.21 2.20
CA GLY A 109 -1.12 -2.37 2.15
C GLY A 109 -0.95 -3.03 0.77
N TYR A 110 -1.72 -2.65 -0.25
CA TYR A 110 -1.45 -3.04 -1.64
C TYR A 110 -0.39 -2.12 -2.26
N ILE A 111 -0.52 -0.81 -2.06
CA ILE A 111 0.45 0.19 -2.52
C ILE A 111 1.78 0.09 -1.77
N ALA A 112 1.76 -0.28 -0.49
CA ALA A 112 2.97 -0.53 0.32
C ALA A 112 3.75 -1.79 -0.08
N SER A 113 3.15 -2.71 -0.86
CA SER A 113 3.72 -4.02 -1.17
C SER A 113 4.71 -3.93 -2.34
N ILE A 114 5.96 -4.37 -2.12
CA ILE A 114 6.98 -4.47 -3.17
C ILE A 114 6.53 -5.42 -4.30
N HIS A 115 5.76 -6.47 -3.99
CA HIS A 115 5.24 -7.42 -4.98
C HIS A 115 4.31 -6.76 -6.01
N HIS A 116 3.57 -5.71 -5.62
CA HIS A 116 2.79 -4.92 -6.58
C HIS A 116 3.71 -4.11 -7.50
N THR A 117 4.78 -3.53 -6.95
CA THR A 117 5.78 -2.77 -7.71
C THR A 117 6.54 -3.67 -8.68
N GLU A 118 6.97 -4.86 -8.25
CA GLU A 118 7.66 -5.86 -9.07
C GLU A 118 6.77 -6.36 -10.22
N HIS A 119 5.49 -6.67 -9.94
CA HIS A 119 4.53 -7.08 -10.97
C HIS A 119 4.30 -5.97 -12.02
N CYS A 120 4.02 -4.74 -11.59
CA CYS A 120 3.81 -3.63 -12.51
C CYS A 120 5.08 -3.32 -13.31
N LEU A 121 6.26 -3.38 -12.70
CA LEU A 121 7.54 -3.21 -13.40
C LEU A 121 7.72 -4.30 -14.46
N GLY A 122 7.39 -5.56 -14.16
CA GLY A 122 7.35 -6.65 -15.14
C GLY A 122 6.48 -6.33 -16.35
N MET A 123 5.21 -5.99 -16.13
CA MET A 123 4.28 -5.62 -17.22
C MET A 123 4.74 -4.40 -18.03
N MET A 124 5.42 -3.43 -17.41
CA MET A 124 5.95 -2.25 -18.11
C MET A 124 7.20 -2.55 -18.94
N LEU A 125 7.95 -3.60 -18.61
CA LEU A 125 9.12 -4.07 -19.35
C LEU A 125 8.74 -5.08 -20.45
N GLU A 126 7.60 -5.76 -20.31
CA GLU A 126 7.01 -6.57 -21.37
C GLU A 126 6.51 -5.69 -22.52
N HIS A 127 7.17 -5.82 -23.67
CA HIS A 127 6.86 -5.02 -24.86
C HIS A 127 5.61 -5.57 -25.53
N GLY A 128 4.54 -4.77 -25.61
CA GLY A 128 3.27 -5.19 -26.22
C GLY A 128 2.36 -4.03 -26.61
N ASP A 129 1.35 -4.35 -27.42
CA ASP A 129 0.29 -3.41 -27.78
C ASP A 129 -0.76 -3.33 -26.66
N TRP A 130 -0.55 -2.38 -25.74
CA TRP A 130 -1.39 -2.18 -24.56
C TRP A 130 -2.83 -1.71 -24.86
N ASP A 131 -3.15 -1.34 -26.11
CA ASP A 131 -4.53 -1.05 -26.54
C ASP A 131 -5.25 -2.30 -27.07
N ARG A 132 -4.53 -3.40 -27.36
CA ARG A 132 -5.11 -4.69 -27.79
C ARG A 132 -5.24 -5.74 -26.69
N LEU A 133 -4.47 -5.63 -25.60
CA LEU A 133 -4.52 -6.60 -24.49
C LEU A 133 -5.57 -6.19 -23.43
N PRO A 134 -6.37 -7.14 -22.91
CA PRO A 134 -7.23 -6.88 -21.76
C PRO A 134 -6.38 -6.80 -20.48
N GLY A 135 -6.59 -5.76 -19.68
CA GLY A 135 -6.13 -5.74 -18.28
C GLY A 135 -7.22 -6.32 -17.39
N VAL A 136 -6.86 -7.13 -16.39
CA VAL A 136 -7.82 -7.61 -15.38
C VAL A 136 -7.64 -6.88 -14.07
N GLY A 137 -8.73 -6.34 -13.55
CA GLY A 137 -8.86 -5.88 -12.18
C GLY A 137 -9.52 -6.94 -11.31
N VAL A 138 -9.06 -7.06 -10.07
CA VAL A 138 -9.66 -7.94 -9.04
C VAL A 138 -9.96 -7.14 -7.80
N THR A 139 -11.03 -7.50 -7.09
CA THR A 139 -11.37 -6.89 -5.78
C THR A 139 -10.33 -7.29 -4.75
N LYS A 140 -9.79 -6.30 -4.02
CA LYS A 140 -8.71 -6.45 -3.04
C LYS A 140 -9.13 -5.83 -1.71
N PHE A 141 -8.82 -6.52 -0.62
CA PHE A 141 -8.95 -6.05 0.75
C PHE A 141 -7.56 -5.73 1.29
N ALA A 142 -7.20 -4.44 1.31
CA ALA A 142 -5.92 -3.96 1.82
C ALA A 142 -6.01 -3.58 3.31
N SER A 143 -4.92 -3.74 4.04
CA SER A 143 -4.74 -3.15 5.36
C SER A 143 -4.46 -1.65 5.24
N CYS A 144 -4.70 -0.92 6.33
CA CYS A 144 -4.49 0.53 6.39
C CYS A 144 -3.64 0.95 7.59
N GLY A 145 -3.09 2.16 7.50
CA GLY A 145 -2.40 2.85 8.61
C GLY A 145 -0.89 2.62 8.66
N GLN A 146 -0.23 3.26 9.62
CA GLN A 146 1.24 3.36 9.73
C GLN A 146 2.00 2.01 9.83
N GLY A 147 1.28 0.90 10.05
CA GLY A 147 1.84 -0.45 10.06
C GLY A 147 2.16 -1.01 8.66
N VAL A 148 1.53 -0.52 7.59
CA VAL A 148 1.67 -1.10 6.23
C VAL A 148 3.11 -1.10 5.72
N LEU A 149 3.88 -0.05 6.00
CA LEU A 149 5.30 0.05 5.61
C LEU A 149 6.25 -0.75 6.53
N LYS A 150 5.75 -1.31 7.63
CA LYS A 150 6.52 -2.11 8.59
C LYS A 150 6.31 -3.62 8.42
N GLU A 151 5.37 -4.02 7.55
CA GLU A 151 5.06 -5.41 7.30
C GLU A 151 6.15 -6.08 6.45
N LYS A 152 6.91 -7.00 7.05
CA LYS A 152 8.04 -7.68 6.39
C LYS A 152 7.62 -8.71 5.35
N SER A 153 6.46 -9.33 5.51
CA SER A 153 5.92 -10.30 4.55
C SER A 153 5.35 -9.64 3.29
N GLN A 154 5.17 -8.31 3.30
CA GLN A 154 4.58 -7.53 2.21
C GLN A 154 3.14 -7.97 1.81
N HIS A 155 2.52 -8.84 2.60
CA HIS A 155 1.12 -9.28 2.52
C HIS A 155 0.16 -8.25 3.13
N GLY A 156 0.29 -6.99 2.74
CA GLY A 156 -0.61 -5.91 3.17
C GLY A 156 -2.01 -5.96 2.53
N TRP A 157 -2.31 -6.98 1.72
CA TRP A 157 -3.58 -7.11 1.02
C TRP A 157 -3.88 -8.57 0.72
N PHE A 158 -5.17 -8.88 0.54
CA PHE A 158 -5.63 -10.17 0.03
C PHE A 158 -6.80 -9.97 -0.93
N ARG A 159 -7.09 -10.98 -1.75
CA ARG A 159 -8.38 -11.17 -2.44
C ARG A 159 -9.06 -12.42 -1.91
N MET A 160 -10.36 -12.54 -2.12
CA MET A 160 -11.07 -13.78 -1.81
C MET A 160 -11.10 -14.68 -3.06
N MET A 161 -10.95 -15.99 -2.87
CA MET A 161 -11.26 -17.02 -3.87
C MET A 161 -11.89 -18.20 -3.15
N ASP A 162 -13.06 -18.66 -3.59
CA ASP A 162 -13.73 -19.85 -3.06
C ASP A 162 -13.91 -19.87 -1.51
N GLY A 163 -14.00 -18.69 -0.91
CA GLY A 163 -14.10 -18.49 0.55
C GLY A 163 -12.77 -18.36 1.29
N GLU A 164 -11.63 -18.58 0.62
CA GLU A 164 -10.29 -18.46 1.18
C GLU A 164 -9.60 -17.12 0.85
N LYS A 165 -8.60 -16.74 1.66
CA LYS A 165 -7.78 -15.54 1.44
C LYS A 165 -6.57 -15.87 0.59
N VAL A 166 -6.46 -15.22 -0.57
CA VAL A 166 -5.35 -15.35 -1.51
C VAL A 166 -4.54 -14.06 -1.51
N TYR A 167 -3.22 -14.17 -1.31
CA TYR A 167 -2.29 -13.04 -1.16
C TYR A 167 -1.48 -12.77 -2.45
N THR A 168 -1.86 -13.42 -3.55
CA THR A 168 -1.19 -13.34 -4.85
C THR A 168 -2.09 -12.74 -5.93
N LEU A 169 -1.46 -12.08 -6.90
CA LEU A 169 -2.12 -11.64 -8.13
C LEU A 169 -2.51 -12.85 -9.00
N PRO A 170 -3.49 -12.71 -9.91
CA PRO A 170 -3.78 -13.77 -10.89
C PRO A 170 -2.54 -14.12 -11.71
N THR A 171 -2.26 -15.41 -11.88
CA THR A 171 -1.13 -15.93 -12.68
C THR A 171 -1.41 -15.97 -14.19
N HIS A 172 -2.65 -15.66 -14.58
CA HIS A 172 -3.11 -15.64 -15.96
C HIS A 172 -3.91 -14.34 -16.17
N VAL A 173 -3.26 -13.40 -16.86
CA VAL A 173 -3.78 -12.13 -17.37
C VAL A 173 -3.30 -11.97 -18.81
#